data_AF-A0A350AG79-F1
#
_entry.id   AF-A0A350AG79-F1
#
_cell.length_a   1.000
_cell.length_b   1.000
_cell.length_c   1.000
_cell.angle_alpha   90.00
_cell.angle_beta   90.00
_cell.angle_gamma   90.00
#
_symmetry.space_group_name_H-M   'P 1'
#
loop_
_entity.id
_entity.type
_entity.pdbx_description
1 polymer ?
#
loop_
_entity_poly.entity_id
_entity_poly.type
_entity_poly.pdbx_seq_one_letter_code
_entity_poly.pdbx_strand_id
1 'polypeptide(L)' 'MASDKQNLQDAFLNHTRKTKIPVTIFLINGVKLQGVITWFD' A
#
# COMPACT_ATOMS: atom_id res chain seq x y z
N MET A 1 27.54 3.66 3.57
CA MET A 1 26.46 3.82 2.57
C MET A 1 25.21 4.12 3.37
N ALA A 2 24.60 5.28 3.14
CA ALA A 2 23.48 5.78 3.94
C ALA A 2 22.39 4.70 3.98
N SER A 3 22.05 4.29 5.19
CA SER A 3 21.05 3.30 5.55
C SER A 3 19.84 3.39 4.62
N ASP A 4 19.68 2.40 3.75
CA ASP A 4 18.48 2.12 2.98
C ASP A 4 17.33 1.90 3.96
N LYS A 5 16.76 3.00 4.42
CA LYS A 5 15.45 3.07 5.03
C LYS A 5 14.50 2.73 3.88
N GLN A 6 14.39 1.44 3.56
CA GLN A 6 13.50 0.92 2.52
C GLN A 6 12.22 1.71 2.64
N ASN A 7 11.87 2.43 1.57
CA ASN A 7 10.72 3.32 1.56
C ASN A 7 9.52 2.52 2.08
N LEU A 8 9.07 2.83 3.30
CA LEU A 8 8.09 2.03 4.03
C LEU A 8 6.81 1.89 3.19
N GLN A 9 6.48 2.93 2.41
CA GLN A 9 5.38 2.93 1.46
C GLN A 9 5.56 1.85 0.40
N ASP A 10 6.66 1.89 -0.35
CA ASP A 10 6.91 0.93 -1.44
C ASP A 10 7.00 -0.50 -0.93
N ALA A 11 7.65 -0.70 0.23
CA ALA A 11 7.74 -2.02 0.86
C ALA A 11 6.36 -2.55 1.28
N PHE A 12 5.54 -1.70 1.91
CA PHE A 12 4.19 -2.04 2.35
C PHE A 12 3.24 -2.31 1.18
N LEU A 13 3.23 -1.43 0.17
CA LEU A 13 2.38 -1.56 -1.02
C LEU A 13 2.78 -2.80 -1.84
N ASN A 14 4.08 -3.08 -1.98
CA ASN A 14 4.55 -4.30 -2.65
C ASN A 14 4.16 -5.56 -1.87
N HIS A 15 4.31 -5.57 -0.55
CA HIS A 15 3.93 -6.71 0.28
C HIS A 15 2.43 -7.00 0.13
N THR A 16 1.59 -5.97 0.32
CA THR A 16 0.13 -6.05 0.23
C THR A 16 -0.34 -6.50 -1.15
N ARG A 17 0.26 -5.98 -2.23
CA ARG A 17 -0.01 -6.40 -3.62
C ARG A 17 0.34 -7.86 -3.86
N LYS A 18 1.55 -8.30 -3.49
CA LYS A 18 2.04 -9.68 -3.73
C LYS A 18 1.21 -10.72 -2.98
N THR A 19 0.81 -10.40 -1.75
CA THR A 19 0.01 -11.28 -0.88
C THR A 19 -1.49 -11.18 -1.14
N LYS A 20 -1.93 -10.23 -1.98
CA LYS A 20 -3.35 -9.95 -2.28
C LYS A 20 -4.18 -9.77 -1.00
N ILE A 21 -3.61 -9.09 -0.01
CA ILE A 21 -4.31 -8.80 1.26
C ILE A 21 -5.42 -7.77 0.99
N PRO A 22 -6.68 -8.05 1.41
CA PRO A 22 -7.75 -7.06 1.34
C PRO A 22 -7.44 -5.88 2.27
N VAL A 23 -7.54 -4.67 1.73
CA VAL A 23 -7.32 -3.41 2.44
C VAL A 23 -8.56 -2.53 2.42
N THR A 24 -8.66 -1.65 3.42
CA THR A 24 -9.62 -0.54 3.42
C THR A 24 -8.84 0.76 3.25
N ILE A 25 -9.17 1.54 2.22
CA ILE A 25 -8.57 2.85 1.93
C ILE A 25 -9.58 3.94 2.28
N PHE A 26 -9.14 4.91 3.08
CA PHE A 26 -9.95 6.08 3.44
C PHE A 26 -9.49 7.27 2.61
N LEU A 27 -10.39 7.80 1.79
CA LEU A 27 -10.15 9.03 1.04
C LEU A 27 -10.34 10.25 1.95
N ILE A 28 -9.70 11.36 1.61
CA ILE A 28 -9.75 12.61 2.41
C ILE A 28 -11.19 13.16 2.54
N ASN A 29 -12.03 12.89 1.53
CA ASN A 29 -13.46 13.25 1.55
C ASN A 29 -14.32 12.32 2.43
N GLY A 30 -13.73 11.33 3.10
CA GLY A 30 -14.42 10.39 3.99
C GLY A 30 -14.96 9.13 3.32
N VAL A 31 -14.82 8.97 2.00
CA VAL A 31 -15.22 7.74 1.30
C VAL A 31 -14.29 6.59 1.69
N LYS A 32 -14.87 5.42 1.98
CA LYS A 32 -14.13 4.16 2.21
C LYS A 32 -14.16 3.28 0.96
N LEU A 33 -13.00 2.82 0.54
CA LEU A 33 -12.85 1.82 -0.53
C LEU A 33 -12.33 0.52 0.07
N GLN A 34 -12.84 -0.61 -0.38
CA GLN A 34 -12.40 -1.94 0.06
C GLN A 34 -12.00 -2.77 -1.15
N GLY A 35 -10.86 -3.44 -1.08
CA GLY A 35 -10.37 -4.25 -2.18
C GLY A 35 -8.93 -4.71 -2.01
N VAL A 36 -8.34 -5.21 -3.09
CA VAL A 36 -6.93 -5.63 -3.15
C VAL A 36 -6.15 -4.71 -4.07
N ILE A 37 -4.90 -4.40 -3.70
CA ILE A 37 -4.02 -3.56 -4.50
C ILE A 37 -3.48 -4.41 -5.66
N THR A 38 -3.76 -4.00 -6.90
CA THR A 38 -3.26 -4.66 -8.11
C THR A 38 -2.00 -4.00 -8.66
N TRP A 39 -1.89 -2.67 -8.56
CA TRP A 39 -0.76 -1.88 -9.04
C TRP A 39 -0.69 -0.53 -8.32
N PHE A 40 0.49 0.10 -8.32
CA PHE A 40 0.76 1.45 -7.80
C PHE A 40 2.03 2.03 -8.46
N ASP A 41 2.15 3.35 -8.47
CA ASP A 41 3.34 4.13 -8.84
C ASP A 41 3.84 5.00 -7.67
#